data_AF-A0A1E7HDM0-F1
#
_entry.id   AF-A0A1E7HDM0-F1
#
_cell.length_a   1.000
_cell.length_b   1.000
_cell.length_c   1.000
_cell.angle_alpha   90.00
_cell.angle_beta   90.00
_cell.angle_gamma   90.00
#
_symmetry.space_group_name_H-M   'P 1'
#
loop_
_entity.id
_entity.type
_entity.pdbx_description
1 polymer ?
#
loop_
_entity_poly.entity_id
_entity_poly.type
_entity_poly.pdbx_seq_one_letter_code
_entity_poly.pdbx_strand_id
1 'polypeptide(L)'
;MKLMEDAFLTHSIEIRTTPEKIFEFLSNLVDDKSYRAWHSDDHVALRWLKGSPWQEGSVIYAEEYIDGELHKLTFEFHCCPGSWPRRGLSEVFQVSRST
;
A
#
# COMPACT_ATOMS: atom_id res chain seq x y z
N MET A 1 13.85 -27.34 9.63
CA MET A 1 12.86 -26.28 9.33
C MET A 1 13.17 -25.14 10.29
N LYS A 2 13.66 -23.99 9.81
CA LYS A 2 13.91 -22.85 10.69
C LYS A 2 12.55 -22.28 11.09
N LEU A 3 12.24 -22.36 12.38
CA LEU A 3 11.06 -21.74 12.96
C LEU A 3 11.43 -20.28 13.23
N MET A 4 11.17 -19.44 12.22
CA MET A 4 11.30 -17.98 12.21
C MET A 4 12.76 -17.47 12.20
N GLU A 5 13.11 -16.69 11.17
CA GLU A 5 14.31 -15.86 11.19
C GLU A 5 14.14 -14.69 12.18
N ASP A 6 15.25 -14.27 12.80
CA ASP A 6 15.27 -13.07 13.63
C ASP A 6 14.97 -11.83 12.76
N ALA A 7 13.81 -11.22 12.95
CA ALA A 7 13.43 -9.98 12.28
C ALA A 7 13.83 -8.77 13.14
N PHE A 8 14.80 -7.98 12.67
CA PHE A 8 15.24 -6.76 13.34
C PHE A 8 14.66 -5.54 12.64
N LEU A 9 13.97 -4.66 13.38
CA LEU A 9 13.54 -3.37 12.86
C LEU A 9 14.77 -2.46 12.72
N THR A 10 15.24 -2.26 11.49
CA THR A 10 16.43 -1.46 11.19
C THR A 10 16.11 0.04 11.06
N HIS A 11 14.88 0.37 10.68
CA HIS A 11 14.48 1.74 10.41
C HIS A 11 13.02 2.00 10.85
N SER A 12 12.78 3.20 11.38
CA SER A 12 11.45 3.69 11.73
C SER A 12 11.43 5.20 11.60
N ILE A 13 10.31 5.73 11.12
CA ILE A 13 10.08 7.17 10.98
C ILE A 13 8.76 7.56 11.65
N GLU A 14 8.75 8.72 12.30
CA GLU A 14 7.53 9.32 12.84
C GLU A 14 7.00 10.35 11.83
N ILE A 15 5.79 10.12 11.30
CA ILE A 15 5.15 11.06 10.37
C ILE A 15 4.09 11.87 11.13
N ARG A 16 4.38 13.15 11.39
CA ARG A 16 3.47 14.07 12.08
C ARG A 16 2.50 14.74 11.11
N THR A 17 1.49 14.01 10.68
CA THR A 17 0.44 14.51 9.78
C THR A 17 -0.93 13.98 10.19
N THR A 18 -2.00 14.45 9.54
CA THR A 18 -3.35 13.96 9.80
C THR A 18 -3.65 12.73 8.94
N PRO A 19 -4.55 11.83 9.37
CA PRO A 19 -4.98 10.68 8.58
C PRO A 19 -5.45 11.07 7.18
N GLU A 20 -6.18 12.19 7.05
CA GLU A 20 -6.73 12.67 5.77
C GLU A 20 -5.62 12.95 4.76
N LYS A 21 -4.51 13.56 5.21
CA LYS A 21 -3.36 13.84 4.34
C LYS A 21 -2.65 12.57 3.91
N ILE A 22 -2.61 11.54 4.76
CA ILE A 22 -2.08 10.23 4.38
C ILE A 22 -2.98 9.58 3.33
N PHE A 23 -4.29 9.58 3.53
CA PHE A 23 -5.23 9.02 2.56
C PHE A 23 -5.23 9.80 1.24
N GLU A 24 -5.12 11.12 1.29
CA GLU A 24 -4.97 11.95 0.09
C GLU A 24 -3.67 11.60 -0.65
N PHE A 25 -2.55 11.45 0.06
CA PHE A 25 -1.30 11.00 -0.54
C PHE A 25 -1.45 9.63 -1.22
N LEU A 26 -2.00 8.64 -0.52
CA LEU A 26 -2.18 7.29 -1.04
C LEU A 26 -3.12 7.25 -2.24
N SER A 27 -4.25 7.96 -2.19
CA SER A 27 -5.23 8.00 -3.29
C SER A 27 -4.69 8.68 -4.56
N ASN A 28 -3.64 9.49 -4.44
CA ASN A 28 -2.93 10.09 -5.58
C ASN A 28 -1.84 9.19 -6.19
N LEU A 29 -1.60 7.99 -5.64
CA LEU A 29 -0.70 7.00 -6.25
C LEU A 29 -1.44 6.27 -7.37
N VAL A 30 -1.25 6.73 -8.60
CA VAL A 30 -2.00 6.25 -9.77
C VAL A 30 -1.12 5.83 -10.94
N ASP A 31 0.18 6.13 -10.89
CA ASP A 31 1.14 5.89 -11.97
C ASP A 31 2.58 5.64 -11.47
N ASP A 32 3.46 5.22 -12.37
CA ASP A 32 4.88 4.98 -12.07
C ASP A 32 5.59 6.21 -11.46
N LYS A 33 5.12 7.44 -11.76
CA LYS A 33 5.77 8.67 -11.29
C LYS A 33 5.41 8.94 -9.82
N SER A 34 4.13 8.89 -9.49
CA SER A 34 3.61 9.03 -8.13
C SER A 34 4.11 7.91 -7.22
N TYR A 35 4.23 6.68 -7.73
CA TYR A 35 4.79 5.57 -6.97
C TYR A 35 6.28 5.74 -6.65
N ARG A 36 7.09 6.14 -7.64
CA ARG A 36 8.51 6.49 -7.41
C ARG A 36 8.70 7.70 -6.50
N ALA A 37 7.77 8.65 -6.51
CA ALA A 37 7.82 9.80 -5.61
C ALA A 37 7.63 9.41 -4.14
N TRP A 38 7.00 8.26 -3.86
CA TRP A 38 6.88 7.73 -2.50
C TRP A 38 8.21 7.14 -2.02
N HIS A 39 8.84 6.26 -2.80
CA HIS A 39 10.13 5.67 -2.46
C HIS A 39 11.00 5.53 -3.71
N SER A 40 11.84 6.53 -3.99
CA SER A 40 12.58 6.63 -5.26
C SER A 40 13.55 5.49 -5.51
N ASP A 41 14.07 4.92 -4.43
CA ASP A 41 15.16 3.95 -4.50
C ASP A 41 14.64 2.51 -4.63
N ASP A 42 13.39 2.26 -4.21
CA ASP A 42 12.81 0.90 -4.16
C ASP A 42 11.65 0.72 -5.14
N HIS A 43 10.79 1.72 -5.31
CA HIS A 43 9.61 1.60 -6.17
C HIS A 43 9.98 1.76 -7.64
N VAL A 44 9.52 0.83 -8.49
CA VAL A 44 9.88 0.81 -9.92
C VAL A 44 8.69 1.17 -10.80
N ALA A 45 7.58 0.45 -10.67
CA ALA A 45 6.41 0.60 -11.54
C ALA A 45 5.10 0.37 -10.80
N LEU A 46 4.05 1.08 -11.21
CA LEU A 46 2.70 0.97 -10.68
C LEU A 46 1.69 1.12 -11.83
N ARG A 47 0.98 0.04 -12.14
CA ARG A 47 0.09 -0.03 -13.29
C ARG A 47 -1.26 -0.61 -12.91
N TRP A 48 -2.33 0.09 -13.27
CA TRP A 48 -3.68 -0.43 -13.15
C TRP A 48 -3.96 -1.38 -14.32
N LEU A 49 -4.09 -2.66 -14.02
CA LEU A 49 -4.38 -3.70 -15.01
C LEU A 49 -5.87 -3.79 -15.32
N LYS A 50 -6.71 -3.48 -14.34
CA LYS A 50 -8.18 -3.57 -14.44
C LYS A 50 -8.83 -2.53 -13.55
N GLY A 51 -9.90 -1.93 -14.03
CA GLY A 51 -10.68 -0.94 -13.27
C GLY A 51 -10.01 0.43 -13.21
N SER A 52 -10.71 1.37 -12.58
CA SER A 52 -10.17 2.71 -12.32
C SER A 52 -9.43 2.72 -10.98
N PRO A 53 -8.43 3.60 -10.81
CA PRO A 53 -7.68 3.67 -9.56
C PRO A 53 -8.58 3.73 -8.32
N TRP A 54 -8.26 2.90 -7.34
CA TRP A 54 -8.91 2.84 -6.02
C TRP A 54 -10.41 2.51 -6.04
N GLN A 55 -10.92 1.96 -7.14
CA GLN A 55 -12.28 1.43 -7.21
C GLN A 55 -12.31 -0.04 -6.81
N GLU A 56 -13.41 -0.47 -6.18
CA GLU A 56 -13.62 -1.87 -5.82
C GLU A 56 -13.52 -2.80 -7.04
N GLY A 57 -12.79 -3.91 -6.88
CA GLY A 57 -12.52 -4.90 -7.92
C GLY A 57 -11.44 -4.46 -8.93
N SER A 58 -10.77 -3.35 -8.68
CA SER A 58 -9.64 -2.90 -9.51
C SER A 58 -8.38 -3.69 -9.18
N VAL A 59 -7.56 -3.94 -10.18
CA VAL A 59 -6.33 -4.73 -10.04
C VAL A 59 -5.15 -3.84 -10.38
N ILE A 60 -4.18 -3.79 -9.46
CA ILE A 60 -2.97 -3.01 -9.59
C ILE A 60 -1.76 -3.94 -9.58
N TYR A 61 -0.85 -3.69 -10.51
CA TYR A 61 0.45 -4.32 -10.63
C TYR A 61 1.51 -3.37 -10.09
N ALA A 62 2.36 -3.85 -9.19
CA ALA A 62 3.48 -3.10 -8.64
C ALA A 62 4.79 -3.86 -8.83
N GLU A 63 5.85 -3.12 -9.14
CA GLU A 63 7.22 -3.61 -9.10
C GLU A 63 7.98 -2.79 -8.06
N GLU A 64 8.57 -3.45 -7.07
CA GLU A 64 9.36 -2.81 -6.03
C GLU A 64 10.50 -3.71 -5.56
N TYR A 65 11.60 -3.09 -5.14
CA TYR A 65 12.71 -3.78 -4.50
C TYR A 65 12.40 -4.00 -3.02
N ILE A 66 12.41 -5.25 -2.58
CA ILE A 66 12.29 -5.61 -1.16
C ILE A 66 13.49 -6.51 -0.86
N ASP A 67 14.26 -6.14 0.16
CA ASP A 67 15.52 -6.82 0.51
C ASP A 67 16.53 -6.93 -0.66
N GLY A 68 16.52 -5.92 -1.54
CA GLY A 68 17.40 -5.86 -2.72
C GLY A 68 16.96 -6.76 -3.88
N GLU A 69 15.89 -7.54 -3.74
CA GLU A 69 15.32 -8.35 -4.82
C GLU A 69 14.12 -7.64 -5.46
N LEU A 70 13.96 -7.75 -6.78
CA LEU A 70 12.83 -7.16 -7.49
C LEU A 70 11.60 -8.05 -7.32
N HIS A 71 10.61 -7.58 -6.57
CA HIS A 71 9.33 -8.23 -6.42
C HIS A 71 8.30 -7.68 -7.40
N LYS A 72 7.48 -8.58 -7.93
CA LYS A 72 6.36 -8.27 -8.81
C LYS A 72 5.09 -8.68 -8.12
N LEU A 73 4.29 -7.70 -7.76
CA LEU A 73 3.11 -7.87 -6.92
C LEU A 73 1.87 -7.51 -7.73
N THR A 74 0.78 -8.21 -7.46
CA THR A 74 -0.53 -7.89 -8.00
C THR A 74 -1.51 -7.84 -6.85
N PHE A 75 -2.21 -6.72 -6.71
CA PHE A 75 -3.18 -6.49 -5.66
C PHE A 75 -4.55 -6.27 -6.28
N GLU A 76 -5.58 -6.88 -5.69
CA GLU A 76 -6.96 -6.56 -5.98
C GLU A 76 -7.51 -5.66 -4.88
N PHE A 77 -8.06 -4.52 -5.28
CA PHE A 77 -8.63 -3.57 -4.35
C PHE A 77 -10.04 -4.00 -3.98
N HIS A 78 -10.21 -4.45 -2.75
CA HIS A 78 -11.52 -4.72 -2.19
C HIS A 78 -11.93 -3.56 -1.28
N CYS A 79 -13.04 -2.90 -1.63
CA CYS A 79 -13.72 -2.06 -0.66
C CYS A 79 -14.34 -3.00 0.37
N CYS A 80 -14.12 -2.75 1.66
CA CYS A 80 -14.78 -3.52 2.69
C CYS A 80 -16.28 -3.14 2.68
N PRO A 81 -17.20 -4.10 2.40
CA PRO A 81 -18.62 -3.81 2.42
C PRO A 81 -19.02 -3.55 3.88
N GLY A 82 -19.02 -2.27 4.28
CA GLY A 82 -19.51 -1.83 5.60
C GLY A 82 -18.58 -0.99 6.48
N SER A 83 -17.35 -0.64 6.07
CA SER A 83 -16.42 0.10 6.94
C SER A 83 -15.89 1.43 6.38
N TRP A 84 -16.46 1.95 5.28
CA TRP A 84 -16.21 3.34 4.88
C TRP A 84 -17.36 4.26 5.34
N PRO A 85 -17.09 5.32 6.13
CA PRO A 85 -18.14 5.94 6.93
C PRO A 85 -18.99 6.92 6.12
N ARG A 86 -20.31 6.71 6.12
CA ARG A 86 -21.24 7.85 6.22
C ARG A 86 -21.13 8.40 7.66
N ARG A 87 -20.10 9.21 7.92
CA ARG A 87 -19.82 10.09 9.09
C ARG A 87 -18.44 9.87 9.72
N GLY A 88 -17.60 10.89 9.65
CA GLY A 88 -16.48 11.11 10.58
C GLY A 88 -15.27 10.20 10.33
N LEU A 89 -14.16 10.82 9.91
CA LEU A 89 -12.86 10.18 9.83
C LEU A 89 -12.31 9.95 11.25
N SER A 90 -12.41 8.73 11.75
CA SER A 90 -11.54 8.22 12.81
C SER A 90 -11.62 6.70 12.81
N GLU A 91 -10.44 6.05 12.70
CA GLU A 91 -10.22 4.61 12.91
C GLU A 91 -10.73 3.74 11.74
N VAL A 92 -10.06 2.73 11.17
CA VAL A 92 -9.13 1.71 11.68
C VAL A 92 -8.41 1.12 10.44
N PHE A 93 -7.08 0.91 10.48
CA PHE A 93 -6.41 -0.08 9.62
C PHE A 93 -6.12 -1.32 10.48
N GLN A 94 -6.84 -2.42 10.24
CA GLN A 94 -6.46 -3.75 10.71
C GLN A 94 -5.97 -4.56 9.51
N VAL A 95 -4.68 -4.87 9.49
CA VAL A 95 -4.11 -5.87 8.57
C VAL A 95 -4.36 -7.24 9.20
N SER A 96 -5.29 -8.02 8.66
CA SER A 96 -5.41 -9.44 8.99
C SER A 96 -4.38 -10.24 8.18
N ARG A 97 -3.53 -10.99 8.88
CA ARG A 97 -2.75 -12.09 8.29
C ARG A 97 -3.64 -13.33 8.27
N SER A 98 -3.83 -13.94 7.12
CA SER A 98 -4.39 -15.29 7.01
C SER A 98 -3.31 -16.31 7.37
N THR A 99 -3.60 -17.13 8.38
CA THR A 99 -2.95 -18.42 8.68
C THR A 99 -3.19 -19.45 7.59
#